data_AF-A0A392MN93-F1
#
_entry.id   AF-A0A392MN93-F1
#
_cell.length_a   1.000
_cell.length_b   1.000
_cell.length_c   1.000
_cell.angle_alpha   90.00
_cell.angle_beta   90.00
_cell.angle_gamma   90.00
#
_symmetry.space_group_name_H-M   'P 1'
#
loop_
_entity.id
_entity.type
_entity.pdbx_description
1 polymer ?
#
loop_
_entity_poly.entity_id
_entity_poly.type
_entity_poly.pdbx_seq_one_letter_code
_entity_poly.pdbx_strand_id
1 'polypeptide(L)'
;MEEIKQSDEIILFIDEVHTLIGAGAAEGAIDAANILKPALARGELQCIGATTLDEYRKHIEKDPALERRFQPVKVPEPTVDETIQILKGLRERYEIHHKLRYTDEALVAAAQLSYQYI
;
A
#
# COMPACT_ATOMS: atom_id res chain seq x y z
N MET A 1 14.39 -17.08 -3.37
CA MET A 1 14.85 -15.98 -4.25
C MET A 1 15.15 -16.46 -5.65
N GLU A 2 15.83 -17.59 -5.86
CA GLU A 2 16.04 -18.14 -7.21
C GLU A 2 14.75 -18.32 -7.99
N GLU A 3 13.69 -18.83 -7.35
CA GLU A 3 12.38 -19.02 -7.98
C GLU A 3 11.73 -17.72 -8.49
N ILE A 4 11.91 -16.61 -7.76
CA ILE A 4 11.42 -15.28 -8.15
C ILE A 4 12.30 -14.68 -9.25
N LYS A 5 13.61 -14.92 -9.20
CA LYS A 5 14.58 -14.40 -10.18
C LYS A 5 14.57 -15.14 -11.51
N GLN A 6 14.10 -16.39 -11.53
CA GLN A 6 14.08 -17.24 -12.71
C GLN A 6 12.76 -17.18 -13.48
N SER A 7 11.75 -16.49 -12.94
CA SER A 7 10.43 -16.37 -13.56
C SER A 7 10.08 -14.90 -13.78
N ASP A 8 10.03 -14.50 -15.05
CA ASP A 8 9.60 -13.16 -15.48
C ASP A 8 8.09 -12.93 -15.28
N GLU A 9 7.34 -13.92 -14.81
CA GLU A 9 5.88 -13.86 -14.61
C GLU A 9 5.48 -13.53 -13.16
N ILE A 10 6.43 -13.37 -12.24
CA ILE A 10 6.14 -13.12 -10.83
C ILE A 10 6.22 -11.62 -10.52
N ILE A 11 5.08 -11.04 -10.14
CA ILE A 11 4.99 -9.69 -9.57
C ILE A 11 4.87 -9.79 -8.05
N LEU A 12 5.85 -9.25 -7.33
CA LEU A 12 5.82 -9.19 -5.88
C LEU A 12 5.04 -7.97 -5.40
N PHE A 13 4.00 -8.15 -4.59
CA PHE A 13 3.35 -7.04 -3.89
C PHE A 13 3.93 -6.89 -2.48
N ILE A 14 4.30 -5.66 -2.11
CA ILE A 14 4.84 -5.33 -0.80
C ILE A 14 3.97 -4.20 -0.21
N ASP A 15 3.18 -4.53 0.80
CA ASP A 15 2.51 -3.51 1.59
C ASP A 15 3.50 -2.83 2.53
N GLU A 16 3.29 -1.55 2.81
CA GLU A 16 4.18 -0.71 3.63
C GLU A 16 5.67 -0.87 3.27
N VAL A 17 6.03 -0.75 1.99
CA VAL A 17 7.39 -1.06 1.49
C VAL A 17 8.52 -0.29 2.19
N HIS A 18 8.22 0.86 2.79
CA HIS A 18 9.16 1.63 3.61
C HIS A 18 9.66 0.87 4.85
N THR A 19 8.88 -0.07 5.40
CA THR A 19 9.26 -0.91 6.55
C THR A 19 10.48 -1.77 6.24
N LEU A 20 10.59 -2.26 5.00
CA LEU A 20 11.74 -3.04 4.54
C LEU A 20 13.00 -2.20 4.37
N ILE A 21 12.87 -0.88 4.21
CA ILE A 21 13.96 0.06 3.98
C ILE A 21 14.44 0.70 5.30
N GLY A 22 13.56 0.78 6.32
CA GLY A 22 13.85 1.37 7.63
C GLY A 22 14.21 0.40 8.74
N ALA A 23 14.04 -0.92 8.55
CA ALA A 23 14.25 -1.93 9.61
C ALA A 23 15.70 -2.06 10.11
N GLY A 24 16.69 -1.46 9.42
CA GLY A 24 18.11 -1.53 9.80
C GLY A 24 18.50 -0.80 11.10
N ALA A 25 17.56 -0.13 11.79
CA ALA A 25 17.82 0.58 13.03
C ALA A 25 17.60 -0.25 14.31
N ALA A 26 16.95 -1.41 14.23
CA ALA A 26 16.75 -2.31 15.37
C ALA A 26 17.71 -3.50 15.28
N GLU A 27 18.54 -3.68 16.30
CA GLU A 27 19.53 -4.78 16.41
C GLU A 27 18.85 -6.14 16.18
N GLY A 28 19.07 -6.73 15.00
CA GLY A 28 18.68 -8.12 14.70
C GLY A 28 17.58 -8.30 13.65
N ALA A 29 16.94 -7.23 13.16
CA ALA A 29 16.12 -7.36 11.96
C ALA A 29 17.04 -7.51 10.74
N ILE A 30 16.89 -8.62 10.00
CA ILE A 30 17.58 -8.79 8.72
C ILE A 30 17.19 -7.59 7.85
N ASP A 31 18.18 -6.80 7.44
CA ASP A 31 18.00 -5.65 6.56
C ASP A 31 17.61 -6.16 5.17
N ALA A 32 16.31 -6.42 4.99
CA ALA A 32 15.72 -6.86 3.75
C ALA A 32 16.03 -5.88 2.61
N ALA A 33 16.26 -4.59 2.91
CA ALA A 33 16.69 -3.60 1.94
C ALA A 33 18.01 -3.98 1.28
N ASN A 34 19.00 -4.47 2.04
CA ASN A 34 20.29 -4.86 1.47
C ASN A 34 20.20 -6.07 0.53
N ILE A 35 19.19 -6.92 0.71
CA ILE A 35 18.95 -8.07 -0.17
C ILE A 35 18.12 -7.66 -1.40
N LEU A 36 17.17 -6.73 -1.25
CA LEU A 36 16.28 -6.27 -2.31
C LEU A 36 16.93 -5.23 -3.23
N LYS A 37 17.73 -4.30 -2.70
CA LYS A 37 18.39 -3.23 -3.48
C LYS A 37 19.18 -3.77 -4.68
N PRO A 38 20.01 -4.82 -4.56
CA PRO A 38 20.74 -5.37 -5.71
C PRO A 38 19.81 -6.01 -6.75
N ALA A 39 18.75 -6.69 -6.33
CA ALA A 39 17.79 -7.34 -7.23
C ALA A 39 16.96 -6.31 -8.00
N LEU A 40 16.48 -5.27 -7.31
CA LEU A 40 15.80 -4.11 -7.91
C LEU A 40 16.72 -3.33 -8.86
N ALA A 41 17.98 -3.14 -8.48
CA ALA A 41 18.96 -2.44 -9.32
C ALA A 41 19.29 -3.19 -10.61
N ARG A 42 19.30 -4.54 -10.58
CA ARG A 42 19.53 -5.38 -11.76
C ARG A 42 18.25 -5.66 -12.56
N GLY A 43 17.07 -5.29 -12.06
CA GLY A 43 15.80 -5.59 -12.70
C GLY A 43 15.39 -7.07 -12.61
N GLU A 44 16.03 -7.85 -11.73
CA GLU A 44 15.74 -9.27 -11.49
C GLU A 44 14.48 -9.49 -10.63
N LEU A 45 13.89 -8.41 -10.12
CA LEU A 45 12.74 -8.45 -9.23
C LEU A 45 11.72 -7.40 -9.67
N GLN A 46 10.56 -7.87 -10.12
CA GLN A 46 9.40 -7.03 -10.38
C GLN A 46 8.57 -6.92 -9.10
N CYS A 47 8.28 -5.69 -8.66
CA CYS A 47 7.42 -5.49 -7.51
C CYS A 47 6.55 -4.24 -7.61
N ILE A 48 5.47 -4.26 -6.85
CA ILE A 48 4.59 -3.13 -6.57
C ILE A 48 4.67 -2.89 -5.06
N GLY A 49 5.13 -1.70 -4.67
CA GLY A 49 5.16 -1.27 -3.28
C GLY A 49 4.02 -0.31 -2.98
N ALA A 50 3.31 -0.54 -1.87
CA ALA A 50 2.35 0.41 -1.31
C ALA A 50 2.99 1.15 -0.12
N THR A 51 2.77 2.45 -0.03
CA THR A 51 3.30 3.30 1.05
C THR A 51 2.52 4.61 1.13
N THR A 52 2.61 5.29 2.27
CA THR A 52 2.14 6.68 2.40
C THR A 52 3.13 7.65 1.77
N LEU A 53 2.66 8.86 1.43
CA LEU A 53 3.49 9.91 0.84
C LEU A 53 4.63 10.33 1.77
N ASP A 54 4.37 10.41 3.07
CA ASP A 54 5.38 10.82 4.05
C ASP A 54 6.50 9.80 4.19
N GLU A 55 6.15 8.52 4.20
CA GLU A 55 7.14 7.44 4.29
C GLU A 55 7.94 7.30 2.99
N TYR A 56 7.31 7.53 1.83
CA TYR A 56 8.02 7.63 0.55
C TYR A 56 9.10 8.72 0.59
N ARG A 57 8.74 9.94 1.03
CA ARG A 57 9.66 11.08 1.15
C ARG A 57 10.79 10.83 2.15
N LYS A 58 10.51 10.13 3.26
CA LYS A 58 11.49 9.87 4.31
C LYS A 58 12.49 8.78 3.93
N HIS A 59 12.03 7.70 3.29
CA HIS A 59 12.82 6.47 3.14
C HIS A 59 13.19 6.13 1.70
N ILE A 60 12.35 6.44 0.71
CA ILE A 60 12.57 6.05 -0.69
C ILE A 60 13.19 7.18 -1.49
N GLU A 61 12.61 8.38 -1.42
CA GLU A 61 13.08 9.56 -2.18
C GLU A 61 14.50 10.00 -1.75
N LYS A 62 14.87 9.74 -0.49
CA LYS A 62 16.21 10.05 0.03
C LYS A 62 17.29 9.04 -0.36
N ASP A 63 16.93 7.86 -0.85
CA ASP A 63 17.88 6.83 -1.30
C ASP A 63 17.98 6.86 -2.83
N PRO A 64 19.09 7.38 -3.41
CA PRO A 64 19.24 7.52 -4.85
C PRO A 64 19.18 6.19 -5.63
N ALA A 65 19.46 5.06 -4.97
CA ALA A 65 19.38 3.75 -5.62
C ALA A 65 17.93 3.28 -5.78
N LEU A 66 17.06 3.62 -4.82
CA LEU A 66 15.65 3.27 -4.84
C LEU A 66 14.82 4.28 -5.65
N GLU A 67 15.10 5.57 -5.50
CA GLU A 67 14.42 6.65 -6.23
C GLU A 67 14.45 6.42 -7.75
N ARG A 68 15.59 5.95 -8.28
CA ARG A 68 15.76 5.68 -9.72
C ARG A 68 15.11 4.39 -10.21
N ARG A 69 14.60 3.54 -9.31
CA ARG A 69 14.03 2.22 -9.64
C ARG A 69 12.53 2.16 -9.41
N PHE A 70 12.01 2.98 -8.51
CA PHE A 70 10.57 3.13 -8.32
C PHE A 70 10.04 4.28 -9.17
N GLN A 71 9.03 3.99 -9.98
CA GLN A 71 8.19 5.02 -10.58
C GLN A 71 7.04 5.33 -9.61
N PRO A 72 6.96 6.54 -9.03
CA PRO A 72 5.85 6.88 -8.15
C PRO A 72 4.54 6.98 -8.94
N VAL A 73 3.51 6.28 -8.46
CA VAL A 73 2.12 6.40 -8.91
C VAL A 73 1.32 6.96 -7.73
N LYS A 74 0.86 8.20 -7.85
CA LYS A 74 0.07 8.85 -6.80
C LYS A 74 -1.37 8.34 -6.86
N VAL A 75 -1.84 7.80 -5.75
CA VAL A 75 -3.24 7.41 -5.56
C VAL A 75 -3.87 8.48 -4.65
N PRO A 76 -4.77 9.34 -5.18
CA PRO A 76 -5.47 10.33 -4.36
C PRO A 76 -6.47 9.64 -3.42
N GLU A 77 -6.91 10.38 -2.40
CA GLU A 77 -8.06 9.97 -1.61
C GLU A 77 -9.32 9.84 -2.49
N PRO A 78 -10.21 8.88 -2.20
CA PRO A 78 -11.47 8.76 -2.92
C PRO A 78 -12.37 9.96 -2.65
N THR A 79 -13.14 10.36 -3.66
CA THR A 79 -14.22 11.34 -3.48
C THR A 79 -15.32 10.78 -2.57
N VAL A 80 -16.21 11.65 -2.08
CA VAL A 80 -17.36 11.23 -1.27
C VAL A 80 -18.23 10.22 -2.02
N ASP A 81 -18.48 10.46 -3.32
CA ASP A 81 -19.31 9.57 -4.15
C ASP A 81 -18.63 8.20 -4.37
N GLU A 82 -17.33 8.17 -4.61
CA GLU A 82 -16.56 6.92 -4.71
C GLU A 82 -16.55 6.18 -3.37
N THR A 83 -16.41 6.89 -2.25
CA THR A 83 -16.48 6.31 -0.90
C THR A 83 -17.84 5.66 -0.65
N ILE A 84 -18.94 6.28 -1.08
CA ILE A 84 -20.27 5.68 -1.00
C ILE A 84 -20.32 4.35 -1.77
N GLN A 85 -19.71 4.26 -2.96
CA GLN A 85 -19.65 3.00 -3.71
C GLN A 85 -18.80 1.94 -3.01
N ILE A 86 -17.66 2.33 -2.43
CA ILE A 86 -16.82 1.44 -1.63
C ILE A 86 -17.61 0.88 -0.44
N LEU A 87 -18.33 1.74 0.29
CA LEU A 87 -19.18 1.34 1.42
C LEU A 87 -20.30 0.38 0.99
N LYS A 88 -20.92 0.62 -0.19
CA LYS A 88 -21.91 -0.31 -0.76
C LYS A 88 -21.31 -1.69 -1.06
N GLY A 89 -20.09 -1.73 -1.61
CA GLY A 89 -19.36 -2.99 -1.85
C GLY A 89 -18.99 -3.74 -0.57
N LEU A 90 -18.76 -3.01 0.54
CA LEU A 90 -18.43 -3.59 1.84
C LEU A 90 -19.67 -3.97 2.68
N ARG A 91 -20.84 -3.43 2.35
CA ARG A 91 -22.08 -3.53 3.15
C ARG A 91 -22.38 -4.96 3.59
N GLU A 92 -22.45 -5.91 2.64
CA GLU A 92 -22.82 -7.30 2.94
C GLU A 92 -21.91 -7.93 4.00
N ARG A 93 -20.59 -7.70 3.88
CA ARG A 93 -19.60 -8.22 4.83
C ARG A 93 -19.86 -7.70 6.25
N TYR A 94 -20.18 -6.42 6.38
CA TYR A 94 -20.43 -5.79 7.68
C TYR A 94 -21.82 -6.12 8.24
N GLU A 95 -22.85 -6.25 7.40
CA GLU A 95 -24.19 -6.67 7.84
C GLU A 95 -24.18 -8.07 8.43
N ILE A 96 -23.44 -9.00 7.82
CA ILE A 96 -23.24 -10.35 8.35
C ILE A 96 -22.51 -10.31 9.69
N HIS A 97 -21.41 -9.54 9.76
CA HIS A 97 -20.60 -9.45 10.97
C HIS A 97 -21.39 -8.87 12.15
N HIS A 98 -22.15 -7.80 11.91
CA HIS A 98 -22.89 -7.08 12.96
C HIS A 98 -24.33 -7.56 13.17
N LYS A 99 -24.82 -8.50 12.34
CA LYS A 99 -26.17 -9.07 12.41
C LYS A 99 -27.27 -8.00 12.32
N LEU A 100 -27.08 -7.02 11.44
CA LEU A 100 -28.02 -5.92 11.21
C LEU A 100 -28.03 -5.53 9.73
N ARG A 101 -28.96 -4.65 9.34
CA ARG A 101 -29.01 -4.05 8.01
C ARG A 101 -28.64 -2.59 8.08
N TYR A 102 -27.76 -2.14 7.20
CA TYR A 102 -27.49 -0.73 6.97
C TYR A 102 -28.45 -0.22 5.91
N THR A 103 -29.04 0.96 6.05
CA THR A 103 -29.84 1.55 4.96
C THR A 103 -28.92 2.30 3.99
N ASP A 104 -29.42 2.58 2.79
CA ASP A 104 -28.64 3.35 1.81
C ASP A 104 -28.35 4.77 2.32
N GLU A 105 -29.32 5.37 3.01
CA GLU A 105 -29.18 6.69 3.62
C GLU A 105 -28.10 6.69 4.71
N ALA A 106 -27.97 5.60 5.47
CA ALA A 106 -26.94 5.47 6.49
C ALA A 106 -25.53 5.45 5.89
N LEU A 107 -25.33 4.79 4.73
CA LEU A 107 -24.03 4.77 4.04
C LEU A 107 -23.68 6.14 3.46
N VAL A 108 -24.66 6.82 2.87
CA VAL A 108 -24.48 8.20 2.35
C VAL A 108 -24.12 9.15 3.49
N ALA A 109 -24.89 9.09 4.59
CA ALA A 109 -24.63 9.92 5.76
C ALA A 109 -23.25 9.64 6.37
N ALA A 110 -22.82 8.38 6.45
CA ALA A 110 -21.50 8.03 6.94
C ALA A 110 -20.38 8.69 6.14
N ALA A 111 -20.42 8.60 4.79
CA ALA A 111 -19.41 9.22 3.94
C ALA A 111 -19.42 10.76 4.04
N GLN A 112 -20.60 11.38 3.99
CA GLN A 112 -20.74 12.84 4.02
C GLN A 112 -20.33 13.44 5.37
N LEU A 113 -20.80 12.86 6.48
CA LEU A 113 -20.49 13.35 7.81
C LEU A 113 -19.01 13.15 8.16
N SER A 114 -18.41 12.02 7.77
CA SER A 114 -16.96 11.82 7.95
C SER A 114 -16.16 12.86 7.18
N TYR A 115 -16.47 13.12 5.91
CA TYR A 115 -15.77 14.13 5.12
C TYR A 115 -15.93 15.57 5.65
N GLN A 116 -17.10 15.88 6.22
CA GLN A 116 -17.39 17.24 6.69
C GLN A 116 -16.80 17.55 8.08
N TYR A 117 -16.71 16.55 8.95
CA TYR A 117 -16.47 16.79 10.38
C TYR A 117 -15.19 16.15 10.93
N ILE A 118 -14.53 15.27 10.18
CA ILE A 118 -13.28 14.58 10.58
C ILE A 118 -12.20 14.90 9.56
#